data_AF-A0A976JQ58-F1
#
_entry.id   AF-A0A976JQ58-F1
#
_cell.length_a   1.000
_cell.length_b   1.000
_cell.length_c   1.000
_cell.angle_alpha   90.00
_cell.angle_beta   90.00
_cell.angle_gamma   90.00
#
_symmetry.space_group_name_H-M   'P 1'
#
loop_
_entity.id
_entity.type
_entity.pdbx_description
1 polymer ?
#
loop_
_entity_poly.entity_id
_entity_poly.type
_entity_poly.pdbx_seq_one_letter_code
_entity_poly.pdbx_strand_id
1 'polypeptide(L)'
;MRSSVSVAYLLGVNTVTSRKKSVDFEQKLNQLETLVNDMEKGSLTLEDSLKAFEEGIKITRECQQALKEAELRVDMLTRDTDSPTAFDPENV
;
A
#
# COMPACT_ATOMS: atom_id res chain seq x y z
N MET A 1 25.46 3.95 -28.16
CA MET A 1 24.23 4.18 -27.37
C MET A 1 23.46 2.87 -27.28
N ARG A 2 23.89 1.96 -26.41
CA ARG A 2 23.13 0.72 -26.16
C ARG A 2 22.14 1.02 -25.05
N SER A 3 20.89 0.80 -25.42
CA SER A 3 19.67 1.09 -24.67
C SER A 3 19.77 0.71 -23.19
N SER A 4 19.87 1.71 -22.33
CA SER A 4 19.79 1.55 -20.87
C SER A 4 18.39 1.14 -20.40
N VAL A 5 17.44 1.00 -21.33
CA VAL A 5 16.04 0.64 -21.07
C VAL A 5 15.84 -0.88 -21.01
N SER A 6 16.81 -1.70 -21.46
CA SER A 6 16.67 -3.16 -21.52
C SER A 6 16.89 -3.89 -20.18
N VAL A 7 17.47 -3.24 -19.17
CA VAL A 7 17.79 -3.88 -17.87
C VAL A 7 16.63 -3.76 -16.88
N ALA A 8 15.79 -2.75 -17.02
CA ALA A 8 14.60 -2.57 -16.17
C ALA A 8 13.55 -3.69 -16.34
N TYR A 9 13.59 -4.43 -17.46
CA TYR A 9 12.63 -5.51 -17.75
C TYR A 9 13.01 -6.87 -17.14
N LEU A 10 14.18 -7.02 -16.52
CA LEU A 10 14.66 -8.28 -15.95
C LEU A 10 14.38 -8.48 -14.46
N LEU A 11 13.88 -7.45 -13.78
CA LEU A 11 13.34 -7.58 -12.43
C LEU A 11 11.82 -7.64 -12.55
N GLY A 12 11.29 -8.85 -12.67
CA GLY A 12 9.86 -9.14 -12.77
C GLY A 12 9.08 -8.65 -11.56
N VAL A 13 8.81 -7.35 -11.50
CA VAL A 13 7.82 -6.78 -10.59
C VAL A 13 6.52 -6.67 -11.37
N ASN A 14 5.75 -7.75 -11.40
CA ASN A 14 4.36 -7.68 -11.81
C ASN A 14 3.63 -6.77 -10.82
N THR A 15 3.36 -5.53 -11.23
CA THR A 15 2.54 -4.58 -10.47
C THR A 15 1.09 -5.06 -10.49
N VAL A 16 0.75 -6.04 -9.67
CA VAL A 16 -0.62 -6.45 -9.39
C VAL A 16 -1.06 -5.76 -8.11
N THR A 17 -1.44 -4.50 -8.20
CA THR A 17 -2.30 -3.86 -7.20
C THR A 17 -3.34 -3.02 -7.91
N SER A 18 -4.59 -3.18 -7.49
CA SER A 18 -5.74 -2.46 -8.05
C SER A 18 -5.50 -0.95 -7.94
N ARG A 19 -5.27 -0.28 -9.08
CA ARG A 19 -4.99 1.17 -9.17
C ARG A 19 -5.97 2.05 -8.39
N LYS A 20 -7.21 1.59 -8.18
CA LYS A 20 -8.21 2.36 -7.44
C LYS A 20 -7.96 2.37 -5.93
N LYS A 21 -7.55 1.23 -5.34
CA LYS A 21 -7.22 1.15 -3.91
C LYS A 21 -5.90 1.86 -3.58
N SER A 22 -4.93 1.84 -4.49
CA SER A 22 -3.69 2.59 -4.30
C SER A 22 -3.91 4.11 -4.33
N VAL A 23 -4.74 4.60 -5.26
CA VAL A 23 -5.11 6.03 -5.32
C VAL A 23 -5.85 6.45 -4.04
N ASP A 24 -6.75 5.61 -3.51
CA ASP A 24 -7.47 5.90 -2.27
C ASP A 24 -6.51 5.97 -1.06
N PHE A 25 -5.55 5.05 -0.96
CA PHE A 25 -4.52 5.08 0.08
C PHE A 25 -3.64 6.33 0.02
N GLU A 26 -3.13 6.69 -1.16
CA GLU A 26 -2.30 7.89 -1.33
C GLU A 26 -3.06 9.17 -0.99
N GLN A 27 -4.34 9.25 -1.35
CA GLN A 27 -5.21 10.37 -0.98
C GLN A 27 -5.38 10.48 0.52
N LYS A 28 -5.63 9.37 1.21
CA LYS A 28 -5.77 9.32 2.67
C LYS A 28 -4.47 9.71 3.38
N LEU A 29 -3.34 9.24 2.88
CA LEU A 29 -2.04 9.61 3.41
C LEU A 29 -1.77 11.11 3.27
N ASN A 30 -2.09 11.70 2.11
CA ASN A 30 -1.94 13.13 1.89
C ASN A 30 -2.86 13.97 2.79
N GLN A 31 -4.08 13.50 3.04
CA GLN A 31 -5.00 14.13 4.01
C GLN A 31 -4.41 14.12 5.42
N LEU A 32 -3.79 13.02 5.85
CA LEU A 32 -3.12 12.93 7.15
C LEU A 32 -1.95 13.92 7.25
N GLU A 33 -1.10 14.00 6.22
CA GLU A 33 0.02 14.96 6.19
C GLU A 33 -0.45 16.40 6.27
N THR A 34 -1.52 16.75 5.55
CA THR A 34 -2.12 18.09 5.59
C THR A 34 -2.62 18.40 6.99
N LEU A 35 -3.32 17.45 7.61
CA LEU A 35 -3.87 17.60 8.95
C LEU A 35 -2.78 17.76 10.02
N VAL A 36 -1.70 16.97 9.94
CA VAL A 36 -0.54 17.10 10.83
C VAL A 36 0.13 18.46 10.65
N ASN A 37 0.35 18.90 9.40
CA ASN A 37 0.91 20.22 9.13
C ASN A 37 0.06 21.35 9.72
N ASP A 38 -1.27 21.23 9.69
CA ASP A 38 -2.15 22.24 10.27
C ASP A 38 -2.12 22.22 11.80
N MET A 39 -1.96 21.05 12.42
CA MET A 39 -1.74 20.92 13.86
C MET A 39 -0.40 21.52 14.30
N GLU A 40 0.66 21.35 13.50
CA GLU A 40 2.01 21.88 13.80
C GLU A 40 2.11 23.40 13.66
N LYS A 41 1.28 24.02 12.80
CA LYS A 41 1.23 25.48 12.65
C LYS A 41 0.73 26.21 13.90
N GLY A 42 0.05 25.51 14.82
CA GLY A 42 -0.38 26.06 16.11
C GLY A 42 -1.47 27.14 16.02
N SER A 43 -2.12 27.30 14.87
CA SER A 43 -3.20 28.26 14.66
C SER A 43 -4.60 27.71 14.96
N LEU A 44 -4.70 26.43 15.35
CA LEU A 44 -5.96 25.77 15.66
C LEU A 44 -6.43 26.13 17.07
N THR A 45 -7.74 26.31 17.22
CA THR A 45 -8.36 26.38 18.55
C THR A 45 -8.28 25.01 19.24
N LEU A 46 -8.54 24.95 20.54
CA LEU A 46 -8.57 23.68 21.26
C LEU A 46 -9.63 22.72 20.66
N GLU A 47 -10.80 23.22 20.31
CA GLU A 47 -11.86 22.42 19.71
C GLU A 47 -11.47 21.89 18.33
N ASP A 48 -10.85 22.73 17.50
CA ASP A 48 -10.38 22.32 16.17
C ASP A 48 -9.20 21.34 16.26
N SER A 49 -8.33 21.50 17.27
CA SER A 49 -7.24 20.56 17.54
C SER A 49 -7.76 19.18 17.91
N LEU A 50 -8.83 19.11 18.72
CA LEU A 50 -9.48 17.84 19.07
C LEU A 50 -10.13 17.18 17.85
N LYS A 51 -10.84 17.96 17.03
CA LYS A 51 -11.43 17.46 15.77
C LYS A 51 -10.36 16.96 14.80
N ALA A 52 -9.27 17.71 14.63
CA ALA A 52 -8.15 17.30 13.80
C ALA A 52 -7.54 15.99 14.31
N PHE A 53 -7.32 15.87 15.62
CA PHE A 53 -6.82 14.64 16.22
C PHE A 53 -7.73 13.43 15.97
N GLU A 54 -9.05 13.58 16.17
CA GLU A 54 -10.02 12.51 15.90
C GLU A 54 -9.99 12.06 14.43
N GLU A 55 -9.97 13.00 13.50
CA GLU A 55 -9.88 12.69 12.07
C GLU A 55 -8.53 12.04 11.71
N GLY A 56 -7.43 12.50 12.29
CA GLY A 56 -6.11 11.89 12.12
C GLY A 56 -6.06 10.43 12.57
N ILE A 57 -6.69 10.11 13.71
CA ILE A 57 -6.83 8.72 14.19
C ILE A 57 -7.65 7.88 13.21
N LYS A 58 -8.74 8.42 12.68
CA LYS A 58 -9.59 7.73 11.71
C LYS A 58 -8.83 7.42 10.42
N ILE A 59 -8.17 8.42 9.84
CA ILE A 59 -7.37 8.24 8.61
C ILE A 59 -6.25 7.20 8.84
N THR A 60 -5.55 7.27 9.98
CA THR A 60 -4.49 6.31 10.32
C THR A 60 -5.02 4.87 10.35
N ARG A 61 -6.19 4.64 10.92
CA ARG A 61 -6.83 3.32 10.95
C ARG A 61 -7.21 2.82 9.56
N GLU A 62 -7.73 3.70 8.71
CA GLU A 62 -8.07 3.37 7.32
C GLU A 62 -6.81 2.96 6.52
N CYS A 63 -5.71 3.70 6.68
CA CYS A 63 -4.42 3.35 6.07
C CYS A 63 -3.89 2.00 6.54
N GLN A 64 -3.93 1.72 7.85
CA GLN A 64 -3.51 0.42 8.41
C GLN A 64 -4.36 -0.74 7.87
N GLN A 65 -5.68 -0.53 7.75
CA GLN A 65 -6.58 -1.54 7.20
C GLN A 65 -6.28 -1.81 5.72
N ALA A 66 -6.03 -0.76 4.93
CA ALA A 66 -5.67 -0.90 3.52
C ALA A 66 -4.35 -1.69 3.34
N LEU A 67 -3.35 -1.42 4.19
CA LEU A 67 -2.08 -2.15 4.20
C LEU A 67 -2.27 -3.62 4.57
N LYS A 68 -3.09 -3.91 5.59
CA LYS A 68 -3.40 -5.28 6.00
C LYS A 68 -4.11 -6.07 4.89
N GLU A 69 -5.02 -5.43 4.15
CA GLU A 69 -5.67 -6.04 3.00
C GLU A 69 -4.69 -6.31 1.85
N ALA A 70 -3.74 -5.41 1.63
CA ALA A 70 -2.70 -5.61 0.64
C ALA A 70 -1.78 -6.78 1.02
N GLU A 71 -1.36 -6.86 2.29
CA GLU A 71 -0.56 -7.95 2.83
C GLU A 71 -1.25 -9.31 2.67
N LEU A 72 -2.53 -9.41 3.07
CA LEU A 72 -3.33 -10.63 2.89
C LEU A 72 -3.43 -11.05 1.42
N ARG A 73 -3.57 -10.08 0.51
CA ARG A 73 -3.63 -10.36 -0.93
C ARG A 73 -2.29 -10.88 -1.45
N VAL A 74 -1.18 -10.34 -0.97
CA VAL A 74 0.17 -10.81 -1.31
C VAL A 74 0.40 -12.23 -0.77
N ASP A 75 0.01 -12.50 0.47
CA ASP A 75 0.12 -13.84 1.07
C ASP A 75 -0.66 -14.89 0.27
N MET A 76 -1.92 -14.60 -0.09
CA MET A 76 -2.73 -15.48 -0.94
C MET A 76 -2.07 -15.77 -2.29
N LEU A 77 -1.59 -14.72 -2.98
CA LEU A 77 -0.94 -14.87 -4.29
C LEU A 77 0.36 -15.68 -4.20
N THR A 78 1.12 -15.53 -3.12
CA THR A 78 2.38 -16.26 -2.91
C THR A 78 2.14 -17.73 -2.58
N ARG A 79 1.09 -18.03 -1.82
CA ARG A 79 0.69 -19.41 -1.49
C ARG A 79 0.13 -20.16 -2.70
N ASP A 80 -0.56 -19.48 -3.61
CA ASP A 80 -1.06 -20.08 -4.84
C ASP A 80 0.06 -20.39 -5.85
N THR A 81 1.19 -19.67 -5.79
CA THR A 81 2.39 -19.99 -6.59
C THR A 81 3.22 -21.16 -6.05
N ASP A 82 3.00 -21.56 -4.80
CA ASP A 82 3.62 -22.74 -4.16
C ASP A 82 2.77 -24.02 -4.30
N SER A 83 1.91 -24.11 -5.32
CA SER A 83 1.46 -25.42 -5.79
C SER A 83 2.68 -26.14 -6.35
N PRO A 84 3.20 -27.21 -5.70
CA PRO A 84 4.25 -28.00 -6.28
C PRO A 84 3.61 -28.64 -7.51
N THR A 85 4.05 -28.25 -8.71
CA THR A 85 3.93 -29.16 -9.84
C THR A 85 4.53 -30.47 -9.35
N ALA A 86 3.67 -31.47 -9.13
CA ALA A 86 4.10 -32.81 -8.83
C ALA A 86 5.07 -33.19 -9.95
N PHE A 87 6.37 -33.12 -9.65
CA PHE A 87 7.37 -33.84 -10.42
C PHE A 87 7.03 -35.30 -10.20
N ASP A 88 6.32 -35.87 -11.16
CA ASP A 88 6.11 -37.30 -11.28
C ASP A 88 7.44 -37.91 -11.75
N PRO A 89 8.21 -38.59 -10.88
CA PRO A 89 9.45 -39.24 -11.27
C PRO A 89 9.22 -40.66 -11.80
N GLU A 90 7.98 -41.12 -12.01
CA GLU A 90 7.68 -42.53 -12.33
C GLU A 90 7.24 -42.83 -13.77
N ASN A 91 7.46 -41.93 -14.74
CA ASN A 91 7.23 -42.27 -16.15
C ASN A 91 8.48 -42.10 -17.04
N VAL A 92 9.59 -42.73 -16.64
CA VAL A 92 10.71 -43.11 -17.52
C VAL A 92 10.68 -44.62 -17.74
#